data_AF-A0A9E3DG58-F1
#
_entry.id   AF-A0A9E3DG58-F1
#
_cell.length_a   1.000
_cell.length_b   1.000
_cell.length_c   1.000
_cell.angle_alpha   90.00
_cell.angle_beta   90.00
_cell.angle_gamma   90.00
#
_symmetry.space_group_name_H-M   'P 1'
#
loop_
_entity.id
_entity.type
_entity.pdbx_description
1 polymer ?
#
loop_
_entity_poly.entity_id
_entity_poly.type
_entity_poly.pdbx_seq_one_letter_code
_entity_poly.pdbx_strand_id
1 'polypeptide(L)'
;MTGIFEKLVAANIQIVPELSTGKHFVLAREAYAALVERTEDGFGNVGAGGMLTEHGLAFLVWRGEVPHFVARNFEMDATPEQVAAVRQFASDLESALTKPKI
;
A
#
# COMPACT_ATOMS: atom_id res chain seq x y z
N MET A 1 20.49 -2.17 -6.24
CA MET A 1 19.10 -2.15 -6.75
C MET A 1 18.39 -3.49 -6.64
N THR A 2 19.09 -4.63 -6.72
CA THR A 2 18.50 -5.99 -6.70
C THR A 2 17.77 -6.35 -5.40
N GLY A 3 18.29 -5.94 -4.24
CA GLY A 3 17.72 -6.34 -2.94
C GLY A 3 16.34 -5.77 -2.60
N ILE A 4 15.93 -4.63 -3.16
CA ILE A 4 14.59 -4.07 -2.87
C ILE A 4 13.52 -4.92 -3.56
N PHE A 5 13.74 -5.30 -4.82
CA PHE A 5 12.80 -6.16 -5.54
C PHE A 5 12.69 -7.54 -4.91
N GLU A 6 13.80 -8.11 -4.45
CA GLU A 6 13.81 -9.37 -3.69
C GLU A 6 12.99 -9.26 -2.39
N LYS A 7 13.13 -8.15 -1.64
CA LYS A 7 12.33 -7.89 -0.43
C LYS A 7 10.84 -7.74 -0.75
N LEU A 8 10.49 -7.05 -1.83
CA LEU A 8 9.10 -6.90 -2.27
C LEU A 8 8.50 -8.25 -2.65
N VAL A 9 9.24 -9.06 -3.42
CA VAL A 9 8.82 -10.43 -3.78
C VAL A 9 8.67 -11.31 -2.53
N ALA A 10 9.62 -11.26 -1.60
CA ALA A 10 9.53 -12.00 -0.34
C ALA A 10 8.33 -11.59 0.52
N ALA A 11 7.87 -10.34 0.40
CA ALA A 11 6.68 -9.81 1.06
C ALA A 11 5.37 -10.06 0.26
N ASN A 12 5.42 -10.72 -0.90
CA ASN A 12 4.32 -10.87 -1.85
C ASN A 12 3.74 -9.54 -2.34
N ILE A 13 4.60 -8.53 -2.49
CA ILE A 13 4.24 -7.20 -2.98
C ILE A 13 4.74 -7.06 -4.42
N GLN A 14 3.83 -6.67 -5.31
CA GLN A 14 4.12 -6.43 -6.72
C GLN A 14 3.82 -5.00 -7.11
N ILE A 15 4.52 -4.50 -8.13
CA ILE A 15 4.13 -3.26 -8.81
C ILE A 15 2.98 -3.59 -9.74
N VAL A 16 1.96 -2.72 -9.79
CA VAL A 16 0.86 -2.77 -10.76
C VAL A 16 1.10 -1.68 -11.82
N PRO A 17 1.70 -2.01 -12.97
CA PRO A 17 2.12 -1.01 -13.95
C PRO A 17 0.94 -0.23 -14.55
N GLU A 18 -0.20 -0.89 -14.75
CA GLU A 18 -1.39 -0.33 -15.41
C GLU A 18 -2.06 0.75 -14.58
N LEU A 19 -1.91 0.69 -13.25
CA LEU A 19 -2.44 1.68 -12.30
C LEU A 19 -1.40 2.73 -11.91
N SER A 20 -0.15 2.54 -12.32
CA SER A 20 0.92 3.48 -12.01
C SER A 20 0.84 4.73 -12.88
N THR A 21 1.29 5.85 -12.32
CA THR A 21 1.32 7.14 -13.03
C THR A 21 2.76 7.56 -13.30
N GLY A 22 2.95 8.68 -14.01
CA GLY A 22 4.28 9.27 -14.19
C GLY A 22 4.99 9.62 -12.88
N LYS A 23 4.25 9.81 -11.77
CA LYS A 23 4.80 10.23 -10.47
C LYS A 23 4.76 9.15 -9.38
N HIS A 24 3.98 8.10 -9.52
CA HIS A 24 3.82 7.07 -8.49
C HIS A 24 3.76 5.66 -9.08
N PHE A 25 4.42 4.72 -8.41
CA PHE A 25 4.12 3.29 -8.53
C PHE A 25 2.89 2.96 -7.68
N VAL A 26 2.06 2.05 -8.17
CA VAL A 26 1.09 1.34 -7.33
C VAL A 26 1.75 0.03 -6.92
N LEU A 27 1.93 -0.19 -5.62
CA LEU A 27 2.38 -1.49 -5.09
C LEU A 27 1.23 -2.16 -4.38
N ALA A 28 1.02 -3.45 -4.67
CA ALA A 28 -0.14 -4.19 -4.21
C ALA A 28 0.21 -5.59 -3.68
N ARG A 29 -0.60 -6.04 -2.73
CA ARG A 29 -0.64 -7.41 -2.21
C ARG A 29 -2.09 -7.80 -1.98
N GLU A 30 -2.56 -8.82 -2.69
CA GLU A 30 -3.95 -9.27 -2.64
C GLU A 30 -4.92 -8.10 -2.85
N ALA A 31 -5.79 -7.81 -1.88
CA ALA A 31 -6.75 -6.72 -1.93
C ALA A 31 -6.19 -5.37 -1.46
N TYR A 32 -4.91 -5.26 -1.11
CA TYR A 32 -4.33 -4.04 -0.54
C TYR A 32 -3.33 -3.39 -1.47
N ALA A 33 -3.28 -2.06 -1.46
CA ALA A 33 -2.31 -1.31 -2.25
C ALA A 33 -1.91 0.01 -1.59
N ALA A 34 -0.78 0.55 -2.03
CA ALA A 34 -0.30 1.89 -1.69
C ALA A 34 0.32 2.57 -2.91
N LEU A 35 0.26 3.90 -2.92
CA LEU A 35 0.99 4.74 -3.85
C LEU A 35 2.39 4.99 -3.29
N VAL A 36 3.42 4.71 -4.08
CA VAL A 36 4.80 5.01 -3.72
C VAL A 36 5.38 5.95 -4.76
N GLU A 37 5.94 7.06 -4.31
CA GLU A 37 6.54 8.07 -5.18
C GLU A 37 7.63 7.46 -6.06
N ARG A 38 7.67 7.91 -7.31
CA ARG A 38 8.75 7.63 -8.24
C ARG A 38 9.83 8.70 -8.11
N THR A 39 11.04 8.28 -7.80
CA THR A 39 12.23 9.14 -7.81
C THR A 39 13.18 8.69 -8.91
N GLU A 40 14.18 9.50 -9.24
CA GLU A 40 15.21 9.14 -10.22
C GLU A 40 15.94 7.84 -9.83
N ASP A 41 16.06 7.58 -8.53
CA ASP A 41 16.73 6.41 -7.96
C ASP A 41 15.77 5.26 -7.56
N GLY A 42 14.49 5.34 -7.94
CA GLY A 42 13.50 4.28 -7.71
C GLY A 42 12.31 4.72 -6.84
N PHE A 43 12.21 4.17 -5.63
CA PHE A 43 11.07 4.40 -4.72
C PHE A 43 11.36 5.56 -3.75
N GLY A 44 10.40 6.48 -3.64
CA GLY A 44 10.42 7.62 -2.70
C GLY A 44 9.45 7.44 -1.54
N ASN A 45 8.70 8.49 -1.23
CA ASN A 45 7.71 8.49 -0.16
C ASN A 45 6.64 7.41 -0.34
N VAL A 46 6.28 6.74 0.75
CA VAL A 46 5.23 5.71 0.79
C VAL A 46 3.95 6.33 1.31
N GLY A 47 2.89 6.29 0.50
CA GLY A 47 1.55 6.69 0.92
C GLY A 47 0.90 5.65 1.83
N ALA A 48 -0.19 6.04 2.49
CA ALA A 48 -0.96 5.12 3.33
C ALA A 48 -1.46 3.91 2.52
N GLY A 49 -1.42 2.73 3.13
CA GLY A 49 -2.07 1.54 2.59
C GLY A 49 -3.60 1.65 2.61
N GLY A 50 -4.24 1.10 1.60
CA GLY A 50 -5.69 1.01 1.49
C GLY A 50 -6.13 -0.30 0.85
N MET A 51 -7.44 -0.53 0.83
CA MET A 51 -8.06 -1.67 0.14
C MET A 51 -8.45 -1.26 -1.28
N LEU A 52 -8.07 -2.07 -2.27
CA LEU A 52 -8.53 -1.94 -3.64
C LEU A 52 -9.98 -2.42 -3.73
N THR A 53 -10.83 -1.54 -4.25
CA THR A 53 -12.25 -1.79 -4.47
C THR A 53 -12.63 -1.40 -5.89
N GLU A 54 -13.85 -1.72 -6.31
CA GLU A 54 -14.40 -1.23 -7.58
C GLU A 54 -14.49 0.31 -7.65
N HIS A 55 -14.48 0.98 -6.49
CA HIS A 55 -14.46 2.44 -6.36
C HIS A 55 -13.04 3.04 -6.30
N GLY A 56 -12.01 2.21 -6.50
CA GLY A 56 -10.60 2.58 -6.36
C GLY A 56 -10.03 2.25 -4.99
N LEU A 57 -8.98 2.97 -4.60
CA LEU A 57 -8.29 2.75 -3.33
C LEU A 57 -9.04 3.38 -2.16
N ALA A 58 -9.57 2.55 -1.27
CA ALA A 58 -10.25 2.98 -0.06
C ALA A 58 -9.28 2.97 1.13
N PHE A 59 -9.12 4.11 1.80
CA PHE A 59 -8.20 4.25 2.91
C PHE A 59 -8.87 3.90 4.23
N LEU A 60 -8.10 3.30 5.15
CA LEU A 60 -8.58 3.00 6.49
C LEU A 60 -8.65 4.29 7.33
N VAL A 61 -9.84 4.59 7.84
CA VAL A 61 -10.12 5.75 8.71
C VAL A 61 -10.82 5.27 9.98
N TRP A 62 -10.48 5.88 11.12
CA TRP A 62 -11.14 5.61 12.39
C TRP A 62 -12.18 6.68 12.68
N ARG A 63 -13.41 6.26 13.02
CA ARG A 63 -14.48 7.13 13.52
C ARG A 63 -14.84 6.68 14.92
N GLY A 64 -14.22 7.33 15.90
CA GLY A 64 -14.20 6.79 17.26
C GLY A 64 -13.46 5.45 17.28
N GLU A 65 -14.12 4.40 17.78
CA GLU A 65 -13.56 3.05 17.87
C GLU A 65 -13.86 2.17 16.65
N VAL A 66 -14.65 2.68 15.69
CA VAL A 66 -15.06 1.91 14.51
C VAL A 66 -14.15 2.24 13.32
N PRO A 67 -13.45 1.25 12.76
CA PRO A 67 -12.64 1.42 11.56
C PRO A 67 -13.50 1.27 10.29
N HIS A 68 -13.27 2.13 9.31
CA HIS A 68 -13.95 2.11 8.01
C HIS A 68 -12.94 2.21 6.86
N PHE A 69 -13.23 1.57 5.74
CA PHE A 69 -12.58 1.87 4.46
C PHE A 69 -13.39 2.92 3.71
N VAL A 70 -12.73 4.02 3.32
CA VAL A 70 -13.39 5.17 2.67
C VAL A 70 -12.71 5.48 1.34
N ALA A 71 -13.52 5.58 0.28
CA ALA A 71 -13.14 6.09 -1.03
C ALA A 71 -14.18 7.12 -1.51
N ARG A 72 -14.00 7.68 -2.71
CA ARG A 72 -14.96 8.62 -3.27
C ARG A 72 -16.31 7.95 -3.46
N ASN A 73 -17.34 8.44 -2.76
CA ASN A 73 -18.71 7.90 -2.77
C ASN A 73 -18.81 6.43 -2.33
N PHE A 74 -17.86 5.95 -1.53
CA PHE A 74 -17.85 4.58 -1.01
C PHE A 74 -17.36 4.57 0.43
N GLU A 75 -18.07 3.81 1.26
CA GLU A 75 -17.70 3.56 2.64
C GLU A 75 -18.17 2.17 3.04
N MET A 76 -17.33 1.46 3.78
CA MET A 76 -17.70 0.21 4.42
C MET A 76 -16.98 0.05 5.77
N ASP A 77 -17.61 -0.67 6.69
CA ASP A 77 -16.97 -1.07 7.93
C ASP A 77 -15.80 -2.02 7.64
N ALA A 78 -14.68 -1.80 8.32
CA ALA A 78 -13.51 -2.67 8.23
C ALA A 78 -13.60 -3.73 9.32
N THR A 79 -13.42 -5.00 8.95
CA THR A 79 -13.32 -6.07 9.96
C THR A 79 -11.96 -6.01 10.66
N PRO A 80 -11.83 -6.57 11.89
CA PRO A 80 -10.54 -6.65 12.57
C PRO A 80 -9.45 -7.32 11.73
N GLU A 81 -9.80 -8.34 10.94
CA GLU A 81 -8.88 -9.05 10.05
C GLU A 81 -8.39 -8.14 8.91
N GLN A 82 -9.28 -7.34 8.32
CA GLN A 82 -8.89 -6.39 7.28
C GLN A 82 -8.02 -5.26 7.83
N VAL A 83 -8.32 -4.78 9.04
CA VAL A 83 -7.48 -3.81 9.76
C VAL A 83 -6.08 -4.38 10.00
N ALA A 84 -5.98 -5.63 10.46
CA ALA A 84 -4.70 -6.29 10.67
C ALA A 84 -3.95 -6.47 9.34
N ALA A 85 -4.63 -6.92 8.29
CA ALA A 85 -4.02 -7.18 6.99
C ALA A 85 -3.50 -5.90 6.31
N VAL A 86 -4.25 -4.79 6.31
CA VAL A 86 -3.79 -3.52 5.73
C VAL A 86 -2.61 -2.93 6.51
N ARG A 87 -2.60 -3.08 7.85
CA ARG A 87 -1.48 -2.67 8.69
C ARG A 87 -0.23 -3.52 8.44
N GLN A 88 -0.41 -4.84 8.32
CA GLN A 88 0.69 -5.74 7.97
C GLN A 88 1.25 -5.40 6.58
N PHE A 89 0.40 -5.12 5.60
CA PHE A 89 0.81 -4.67 4.28
C PHE A 89 1.64 -3.39 4.32
N ALA A 90 1.16 -2.36 5.03
CA ALA A 90 1.91 -1.11 5.18
C ALA A 90 3.29 -1.34 5.84
N SER A 91 3.32 -2.11 6.93
CA SER A 91 4.57 -2.44 7.65
C SER A 91 5.57 -3.20 6.79
N ASP A 92 5.10 -4.19 6.02
CA ASP A 92 5.94 -4.99 5.15
C ASP A 92 6.48 -4.16 3.97
N LEU A 93 5.63 -3.29 3.40
CA LEU A 93 6.01 -2.38 2.33
C LEU A 93 7.09 -1.40 2.80
N GLU A 94 6.89 -0.74 3.94
CA GLU A 94 7.89 0.16 4.53
C GLU A 94 9.21 -0.56 4.80
N SER A 95 9.15 -1.78 5.36
CA SER A 95 10.33 -2.60 5.64
C SER A 95 11.07 -3.00 4.36
N ALA A 96 10.34 -3.35 3.30
CA ALA A 96 10.91 -3.74 2.01
C ALA A 96 11.61 -2.56 1.31
N LEU A 97 11.04 -1.35 1.44
CA LEU A 97 11.55 -0.13 0.80
C LEU A 97 12.62 0.59 1.63
N THR A 98 12.79 0.23 2.91
CA THR A 98 13.84 0.82 3.76
C THR A 98 15.23 0.46 3.22
N LYS A 99 16.01 1.50 2.88
CA LYS A 99 17.43 1.36 2.51
C LYS A 99 18.24 0.91 3.73
N PRO A 100 19.24 0.02 3.57
CA PRO A 100 20.15 -0.29 4.67
C PRO A 100 20.84 1.00 5.14
N LYS A 101 20.90 1.21 6.46
CA LYS A 101 21.74 2.27 7.03
C LYS A 101 23.20 1.90 6.73
N ILE A 102 23.89 2.80 6.03
CA ILE A 102 25.33 2.70 5.74
C ILE A 102 26.10 3.01 7.03
#